data_AF-A0A9E2E611-F1
#
_entry.id   AF-A0A9E2E611-F1
#
_cell.length_a   1.000
_cell.length_b   1.000
_cell.length_c   1.000
_cell.angle_alpha   90.00
_cell.angle_beta   90.00
_cell.angle_gamma   90.00
#
_symmetry.space_group_name_H-M   'P 1'
#
loop_
_entity.id
_entity.type
_entity.pdbx_description
1 polymer ?
#
loop_
_entity_poly.entity_id
_entity_poly.type
_entity_poly.pdbx_seq_one_letter_code
_entity_poly.pdbx_strand_id
1 'polypeptide(L)' 'QYEYILIPDPDQAGEDWVEQVAKAIVAGGGSLCPVPIPEGFGDPDEAFLSGWLPDIL' A
#
# COMPACT_ATOMS: atom_id res chain seq x y z
N GLN A 1 -2.62 19.38 3.69
CA GLN A 1 -1.68 18.50 2.98
C GLN A 1 -1.94 17.11 3.52
N TYR A 2 -2.11 16.11 2.64
CA TYR A 2 -2.44 14.75 3.05
C TYR A 2 -1.25 13.84 2.81
N GLU A 3 -1.07 12.88 3.70
CA GLU A 3 -0.18 11.75 3.51
C GLU A 3 -1.02 10.55 3.10
N TYR A 4 -0.58 9.88 2.03
CA TYR A 4 -1.26 8.73 1.46
C TYR A 4 -0.54 7.45 1.89
N ILE A 5 -1.31 6.44 2.27
CA ILE A 5 -0.77 5.15 2.68
C ILE A 5 -1.28 4.12 1.70
N LEU A 6 -0.37 3.46 1.01
CA LEU A 6 -0.67 2.51 -0.04
C LEU A 6 -0.34 1.11 0.47
N ILE A 7 -1.33 0.22 0.48
CA ILE A 7 -1.17 -1.16 0.89
C ILE A 7 -1.55 -2.03 -0.33
N PRO A 8 -0.58 -2.39 -1.17
CA PRO A 8 -0.84 -3.19 -2.36
C PRO A 8 -0.88 -4.68 -2.04
N ASP A 9 -1.46 -5.45 -2.96
CA ASP A 9 -1.26 -6.89 -3.03
C ASP A 9 0.24 -7.18 -3.34
N PRO A 10 0.84 -8.26 -2.81
CA PRO A 10 2.24 -8.62 -3.02
C PRO A 10 2.43 -9.36 -4.36
N ASP A 11 1.89 -8.78 -5.44
CA ASP A 11 1.99 -9.29 -6.80
C ASP A 11 2.34 -8.17 -7.80
N GLN A 12 2.52 -8.55 -9.08
CA GLN A 12 2.86 -7.58 -10.12
C GLN A 12 1.77 -6.51 -10.32
N ALA A 13 0.49 -6.87 -10.14
CA ALA A 13 -0.60 -5.92 -10.31
C ALA A 13 -0.60 -4.87 -9.19
N GLY A 14 -0.27 -5.26 -7.96
CA GLY A 14 -0.05 -4.37 -6.83
C GLY A 14 1.12 -3.41 -7.08
N GLU A 15 2.25 -3.90 -7.59
CA GLU A 15 3.39 -3.06 -7.95
C GLU A 15 3.04 -2.02 -9.03
N ASP A 16 2.39 -2.47 -10.11
CA ASP A 16 1.98 -1.61 -11.22
C ASP A 16 0.99 -0.53 -10.75
N TRP A 17 0.07 -0.90 -9.85
CA TRP A 17 -0.88 0.01 -9.24
C TRP A 17 -0.17 1.08 -8.39
N VAL A 18 0.78 0.69 -7.53
CA VAL A 18 1.57 1.64 -6.72
C VAL A 18 2.29 2.63 -7.62
N GLU A 19 2.91 2.18 -8.71
CA GLU A 19 3.64 3.05 -9.63
C GLU A 19 2.73 4.15 -10.21
N GLN A 20 1.54 3.77 -10.69
CA GLN A 20 0.60 4.71 -11.31
C GLN A 20 -0.01 5.68 -10.29
N VAL A 21 -0.42 5.18 -9.12
CA VAL A 21 -1.05 5.99 -8.08
C VAL A 21 -0.02 6.95 -7.45
N ALA A 22 1.22 6.50 -7.25
CA ALA A 22 2.29 7.34 -6.72
C ALA A 22 2.58 8.55 -7.63
N LYS A 23 2.60 8.35 -8.95
CA LYS A 23 2.78 9.46 -9.91
C LYS A 23 1.68 10.52 -9.75
N ALA A 24 0.43 10.10 -9.60
CA ALA A 24 -0.69 11.02 -9.41
C ALA A 24 -0.61 11.78 -8.08
N ILE A 25 -0.27 11.09 -6.97
CA ILE A 25 -0.12 11.71 -5.64
C ILE A 25 0.98 12.77 -5.66
N VAL A 26 2.16 12.43 -6.19
CA VAL A 26 3.31 13.34 -6.26
C VAL A 26 3.00 14.55 -7.16
N ALA A 27 2.36 14.33 -8.31
CA ALA A 27 1.95 15.42 -9.21
C ALA A 27 0.94 16.37 -8.54
N GLY A 28 0.10 15.87 -7.63
CA GLY A 28 -0.83 16.65 -6.81
C GLY A 28 -0.20 17.33 -5.58
N GLY A 29 1.11 17.18 -5.35
CA GLY A 29 1.82 17.74 -4.20
C GLY A 29 1.61 16.98 -2.87
N GLY A 30 1.13 15.74 -2.93
CA GLY A 30 1.01 14.85 -1.77
C GLY A 30 2.31 14.07 -1.49
N SER A 31 2.39 13.48 -0.30
CA SER A 31 3.41 12.49 0.08
C SER A 31 2.78 11.10 0.19
N LEU A 32 3.58 10.05 0.05
CA LEU A 32 3.09 8.68 0.20
C LEU A 32 4.07 7.79 0.95
N CYS A 33 3.52 6.80 1.65
CA CYS A 33 4.23 5.73 2.32
C CYS A 33 3.62 4.38 1.89
N PRO A 34 4.32 3.56 1.09
CA PRO A 34 3.86 2.22 0.79
C PRO A 34 4.14 1.30 1.98
N VAL A 35 3.16 0.49 2.37
CA VAL A 35 3.27 -0.48 3.47
C VAL A 35 3.14 -1.89 2.89
N PRO A 36 4.21 -2.70 2.95
CA PRO A 36 4.12 -4.09 2.51
C PRO A 36 3.26 -4.90 3.49
N ILE A 37 2.45 -5.83 2.97
CA ILE A 37 1.79 -6.84 3.78
C ILE A 37 2.80 -7.93 4.22
N PRO A 38 2.54 -8.70 5.29
CA PRO A 38 3.44 -9.78 5.71
C PRO A 38 3.55 -10.88 4.65
N GLU A 39 4.69 -11.57 4.63
CA GLU A 39 4.88 -12.73 3.76
C GLU A 39 3.85 -13.83 4.05
N GLY A 40 3.42 -14.53 3.01
CA GLY A 40 2.48 -15.65 3.11
C GLY A 40 1.00 -15.31 2.95
N PHE A 41 0.68 -14.03 2.68
CA PHE A 41 -0.68 -13.57 2.36
C PHE A 41 -0.77 -13.10 0.92
N GLY A 42 -1.92 -13.32 0.28
CA GLY A 42 -2.16 -12.94 -1.11
C GLY A 42 -2.66 -11.52 -1.29
N ASP A 43 -3.24 -10.93 -0.23
CA ASP A 43 -3.82 -9.59 -0.25
C ASP A 43 -3.88 -9.00 1.18
N PRO A 44 -4.15 -7.68 1.30
CA PRO A 44 -4.25 -7.01 2.59
C PRO A 44 -5.39 -7.51 3.48
N ASP A 45 -6.50 -8.00 2.93
CA ASP A 45 -7.62 -8.49 3.73
C ASP A 45 -7.33 -9.85 4.34
N GLU A 46 -6.70 -10.78 3.63
CA GLU A 46 -6.19 -12.03 4.22
C GLU A 46 -5.21 -11.74 5.37
N ALA A 47 -4.27 -10.81 5.16
CA ALA A 47 -3.32 -10.42 6.18
C ALA A 47 -4.03 -9.80 7.41
N PHE A 48 -4.97 -8.87 7.20
CA PHE A 48 -5.73 -8.25 8.28
C PHE A 48 -6.57 -9.26 9.07
N LEU A 49 -7.26 -10.17 8.38
CA LEU A 49 -8.06 -11.23 8.99
C LEU A 49 -7.20 -12.21 9.80
N SER A 50 -5.91 -12.34 9.47
CA SER A 50 -4.95 -13.14 10.24
C SER A 50 -4.42 -12.44 11.51
N GLY A 51 -4.78 -11.18 11.73
CA GLY A 51 -4.38 -10.38 12.88
C GLY A 51 -3.22 -9.41 12.62
N TRP A 52 -2.81 -9.24 11.36
CA TRP A 52 -1.87 -8.18 11.01
C TRP A 52 -2.56 -6.81 11.12
N LEU A 53 -1.91 -5.89 11.84
CA LEU A 53 -2.25 -4.48 11.86
C LEU A 53 -1.02 -3.72 11.36
N PRO A 54 -1.09 -3.03 10.21
CA PRO A 54 0.02 -2.20 9.76
C PRO A 54 0.31 -1.12 10.81
N ASP A 55 1.59 -0.83 11.02
CA ASP A 55 2.01 0.27 11.90
C ASP A 55 1.81 1.59 11.17
N ILE A 56 0.61 2.14 11.28
CA ILE A 56 0.17 3.37 10.63
C ILE A 56 0.20 4.53 11.65
N LEU A 57 1.40 4.99 12.04
CA LEU A 57 1.57 6.08 13.02
C LEU A 57 2.51 7.19 12.52
#